data_AF-A0A352L4P3-F1
#
_entry.id   AF-A0A352L4P3-F1
#
_cell.length_a   1.000
_cell.length_b   1.000
_cell.length_c   1.000
_cell.angle_alpha   90.00
_cell.angle_beta   90.00
_cell.angle_gamma   90.00
#
_symmetry.space_group_name_H-M   'P 1'
#
loop_
_entity.id
_entity.type
_entity.pdbx_description
1 polymer ?
#
loop_
_entity_poly.entity_id
_entity_poly.type
_entity_poly.pdbx_seq_one_letter_code
_entity_poly.pdbx_strand_id
1 'polypeptide(L)'
;MTSIQLPQFRCRAAAGRCDITPPVGIYHRMWGAALHDQATGVHRPLTASLLWLEPVDGPDSAARVILSLDHCILETSLQQDLAADVAAATGLDPACVLVTLTHTHGSGWMALSRSEFPGGHLIAPYLEDVRQKVRRLAVETAASRQPAAAVIGTGTCSLARHRNFFDPLRGHAVCGLNPQGFSDSTVLVARITADNGPPIATLVNYACHPTTLAWDNTLISPDYVGALRETVEQHAPGICLFLQGASGDLGPREGFTGDTSVADRNGRELAFAVLSTIQSLPCPGTRYAWQEPVLSGTWIGRWAHEPVPPDSSQAFKFW
;
A
#
# COMPACT_ATOMS: atom_id res chain seq x y z
N MET A 1 28.00 17.79 2.23
CA MET A 1 27.45 17.22 0.98
C MET A 1 26.94 18.37 0.13
N THR A 2 27.30 18.44 -1.16
CA THR A 2 26.89 19.51 -2.09
C THR A 2 25.66 19.13 -2.94
N SER A 3 24.95 18.07 -2.56
CA SER A 3 23.72 17.63 -3.21
C SER A 3 22.81 16.88 -2.23
N ILE A 4 21.51 16.94 -2.48
CA ILE A 4 20.48 16.10 -1.86
C ILE A 4 20.25 14.93 -2.82
N GLN A 5 20.59 13.72 -2.36
CA GLN A 5 20.36 12.50 -3.13
C GLN A 5 19.24 11.69 -2.50
N LEU A 6 18.23 11.39 -3.30
CA LEU A 6 17.20 10.42 -2.98
C LEU A 6 17.47 9.11 -3.71
N PRO A 7 17.17 7.95 -3.10
CA PRO A 7 17.28 6.68 -3.80
C PRO A 7 16.41 6.69 -5.06
N GLN A 8 17.01 6.34 -6.20
CA GLN A 8 16.31 6.30 -7.48
C GLN A 8 16.95 5.32 -8.43
N PHE A 9 16.18 4.54 -9.17
CA PHE A 9 16.73 3.51 -10.06
C PHE A 9 15.94 3.42 -11.37
N ARG A 10 16.60 2.91 -12.42
CA ARG A 10 15.93 2.57 -13.68
C ARG A 10 15.52 1.12 -13.68
N CYS A 11 14.34 0.85 -14.23
CA CYS A 11 13.75 -0.47 -14.33
C CYS A 11 12.86 -0.54 -15.57
N ARG A 12 12.32 -1.72 -15.86
CA ARG A 12 11.03 -1.80 -16.53
C ARG A 12 9.97 -2.06 -15.46
N ALA A 13 8.81 -1.45 -15.63
CA ALA A 13 7.74 -1.53 -14.66
C ALA A 13 6.38 -1.65 -15.36
N ALA A 14 5.44 -2.25 -14.64
CA ALA A 14 4.02 -2.21 -14.95
C ALA A 14 3.24 -2.29 -13.65
N ALA A 15 2.02 -1.75 -13.66
CA ALA A 15 1.10 -1.93 -12.57
C ALA A 15 -0.29 -2.24 -13.11
N GLY A 16 -1.01 -3.11 -12.42
CA GLY A 16 -2.41 -3.44 -12.72
C GLY A 16 -3.24 -3.51 -11.43
N ARG A 17 -4.55 -3.41 -11.58
CA ARG A 17 -5.51 -3.59 -10.48
C ARG A 17 -6.77 -4.28 -10.99
N CYS A 18 -7.33 -5.18 -10.19
CA CYS A 18 -8.65 -5.75 -10.42
C CYS A 18 -9.52 -5.72 -9.15
N ASP A 19 -10.83 -5.77 -9.36
CA ASP A 19 -11.84 -5.82 -8.29
C ASP A 19 -11.97 -7.24 -7.73
N ILE A 20 -11.76 -7.36 -6.42
CA ILE A 20 -11.91 -8.60 -5.65
C ILE A 20 -12.97 -8.42 -4.56
N THR A 21 -13.98 -7.58 -4.76
CA THR A 21 -15.02 -7.34 -3.76
C THR A 21 -15.84 -8.61 -3.54
N PRO A 22 -15.91 -9.13 -2.30
CA PRO A 22 -16.78 -10.25 -1.97
C PRO A 22 -18.26 -9.91 -2.18
N PRO A 23 -19.13 -10.91 -2.41
CA PRO A 23 -20.56 -10.68 -2.49
C PRO A 23 -21.13 -10.22 -1.14
N VAL A 24 -22.12 -9.32 -1.17
CA VAL A 24 -22.94 -8.98 0.00
C VAL A 24 -23.58 -10.25 0.56
N GLY A 25 -23.65 -10.36 1.88
CA GLY A 25 -24.12 -11.57 2.57
C GLY A 25 -23.02 -12.60 2.89
N ILE A 26 -21.77 -12.40 2.42
CA ILE A 26 -20.64 -13.24 2.85
C ILE A 26 -20.36 -13.06 4.35
N TYR A 27 -19.78 -14.09 4.97
CA TYR A 27 -19.25 -13.98 6.33
C TYR A 27 -18.24 -12.84 6.42
N HIS A 28 -18.49 -11.92 7.35
CA HIS A 28 -17.81 -10.64 7.47
C HIS A 28 -17.25 -10.40 8.88
N ARG A 29 -17.69 -11.18 9.88
CA ARG A 29 -17.28 -10.95 11.26
C ARG A 29 -15.78 -11.17 11.48
N MET A 30 -15.08 -10.05 11.67
CA MET A 30 -13.66 -9.96 12.04
C MET A 30 -13.46 -9.64 13.52
N TRP A 31 -14.35 -8.84 14.11
CA TRP A 31 -14.26 -8.42 15.50
C TRP A 31 -15.08 -9.33 16.40
N GLY A 32 -14.49 -9.78 17.51
CA GLY A 32 -15.21 -10.57 18.52
C GLY A 32 -16.46 -9.86 19.05
N ALA A 33 -16.38 -8.52 19.19
CA ALA A 33 -17.47 -7.67 19.66
C ALA A 33 -18.58 -7.42 18.61
N ALA A 34 -18.37 -7.80 17.34
CA ALA A 34 -19.39 -7.59 16.31
C ALA A 34 -20.62 -8.46 16.58
N LEU A 35 -21.80 -7.89 16.33
CA LEU A 35 -23.10 -8.53 16.55
C LEU A 35 -23.75 -9.04 15.25
N HIS A 36 -23.06 -8.89 14.12
CA HIS A 36 -23.42 -9.42 12.81
C HIS A 36 -22.40 -10.44 12.34
N ASP A 37 -22.85 -11.45 11.61
CA ASP A 37 -21.97 -12.41 10.94
C ASP A 37 -21.76 -12.07 9.47
N GLN A 38 -22.74 -11.44 8.80
CA GLN A 38 -22.74 -11.22 7.35
C GLN A 38 -22.55 -9.74 6.98
N ALA A 39 -21.90 -9.49 5.85
CA ALA A 39 -21.83 -8.16 5.26
C ALA A 39 -23.22 -7.71 4.77
N THR A 40 -23.63 -6.50 5.12
CA THR A 40 -24.93 -5.91 4.73
C THR A 40 -24.84 -5.07 3.45
N GLY A 41 -23.62 -4.71 3.03
CA GLY A 41 -23.36 -3.89 1.86
C GLY A 41 -21.88 -3.69 1.61
N VAL A 42 -21.57 -2.78 0.68
CA VAL A 42 -20.20 -2.41 0.32
C VAL A 42 -20.04 -0.91 0.55
N HIS A 43 -19.06 -0.53 1.36
CA HIS A 43 -18.64 0.85 1.51
C HIS A 43 -17.80 1.28 0.30
N ARG A 44 -16.73 0.54 0.02
CA ARG A 44 -15.83 0.73 -1.11
C ARG A 44 -15.33 -0.64 -1.60
N PRO A 45 -15.01 -0.78 -2.89
CA PRO A 45 -14.55 -2.05 -3.45
C PRO A 45 -13.24 -2.51 -2.82
N LEU A 46 -13.07 -3.83 -2.73
CA LEU A 46 -11.79 -4.45 -2.39
C LEU A 46 -11.02 -4.72 -3.68
N THR A 47 -9.70 -4.57 -3.64
CA THR A 47 -8.86 -4.65 -4.83
C THR A 47 -7.66 -5.57 -4.63
N ALA A 48 -7.27 -6.24 -5.71
CA ALA A 48 -5.93 -6.81 -5.87
C ALA A 48 -5.15 -5.87 -6.79
N SER A 49 -4.00 -5.39 -6.33
CA SER A 49 -3.10 -4.55 -7.11
C SER A 49 -1.76 -5.26 -7.27
N LEU A 50 -1.23 -5.25 -8.50
CA LEU A 50 0.03 -5.89 -8.83
C LEU A 50 1.01 -4.83 -9.31
N LEU A 51 2.22 -4.82 -8.75
CA LEU A 51 3.34 -4.02 -9.23
C LEU A 51 4.44 -4.97 -9.71
N TRP A 52 4.80 -4.85 -10.98
CA TRP A 52 5.92 -5.53 -11.60
C TRP A 52 7.11 -4.59 -11.69
N LEU A 53 8.28 -5.04 -11.26
CA LEU A 53 9.54 -4.34 -11.43
C LEU A 53 10.60 -5.33 -11.94
N GLU A 54 11.37 -4.95 -12.95
CA GLU A 54 12.48 -5.75 -13.46
C GLU A 54 13.67 -4.89 -13.87
N PRO A 55 14.91 -5.43 -13.85
CA PRO A 55 16.08 -4.69 -14.32
C PRO A 55 15.96 -4.35 -15.81
N VAL A 56 16.50 -3.21 -16.25
CA VAL A 56 16.45 -2.79 -17.66
C VAL A 56 17.13 -3.79 -18.60
N ASP A 57 18.32 -4.27 -18.21
CA ASP A 57 19.17 -5.17 -19.00
C ASP A 57 19.33 -6.57 -18.37
N GLY A 58 18.41 -6.96 -17.48
CA GLY A 58 18.44 -8.25 -16.78
C GLY A 58 17.59 -9.33 -17.44
N PRO A 59 17.81 -10.62 -17.14
CA PRO A 59 16.89 -11.68 -17.57
C PRO A 59 15.52 -11.47 -16.93
N ASP A 60 14.43 -11.89 -17.60
CA ASP A 60 13.05 -11.81 -17.06
C ASP A 60 12.93 -12.50 -15.68
N SER A 61 13.75 -13.52 -15.41
CA SER A 61 13.81 -14.21 -14.11
C SER A 61 14.30 -13.32 -12.94
N ALA A 62 14.84 -12.14 -13.23
CA ALA A 62 15.22 -11.15 -12.23
C ALA A 62 14.06 -10.21 -11.85
N ALA A 63 12.87 -10.36 -12.46
CA ALA A 63 11.69 -9.60 -12.08
C ALA A 63 11.28 -9.87 -10.63
N ARG A 64 10.67 -8.86 -10.01
CA ARG A 64 10.05 -8.91 -8.70
C ARG A 64 8.62 -8.40 -8.82
N VAL A 65 7.69 -9.14 -8.23
CA VAL A 65 6.27 -8.83 -8.27
C VAL A 65 5.78 -8.61 -6.85
N ILE A 66 5.03 -7.54 -6.64
CA ILE A 66 4.29 -7.29 -5.42
C ILE A 66 2.81 -7.43 -5.75
N LEU A 67 2.14 -8.40 -5.12
CA LEU A 67 0.69 -8.57 -5.17
C LEU A 67 0.10 -8.11 -3.83
N SER A 68 -0.56 -6.96 -3.82
CA SER A 68 -1.26 -6.43 -2.64
C SER A 68 -2.75 -6.70 -2.73
N LEU A 69 -3.34 -7.33 -1.72
CA LEU A 69 -4.78 -7.60 -1.63
C LEU A 69 -5.41 -6.87 -0.44
N ASP A 70 -6.64 -6.40 -0.64
CA ASP A 70 -7.45 -5.85 0.44
C ASP A 70 -8.09 -6.94 1.31
N HIS A 71 -7.28 -7.56 2.17
CA HIS A 71 -7.74 -8.47 3.21
C HIS A 71 -7.06 -8.20 4.55
N CYS A 72 -7.64 -8.67 5.65
CA CYS A 72 -6.97 -8.64 6.95
C CYS A 72 -5.92 -9.75 7.04
N ILE A 73 -6.39 -10.99 6.98
CA ILE A 73 -5.59 -12.21 7.11
C ILE A 73 -6.10 -13.20 6.07
N LEU A 74 -5.18 -13.91 5.44
CA LEU A 74 -5.45 -15.08 4.60
C LEU A 74 -4.61 -16.24 5.11
N GLU A 75 -5.11 -17.47 4.96
CA GLU A 75 -4.36 -18.67 5.32
C GLU A 75 -3.01 -18.73 4.54
N THR A 76 -1.96 -19.21 5.19
CA THR A 76 -0.61 -19.26 4.60
C THR A 76 -0.59 -20.06 3.29
N SER A 77 -1.34 -21.17 3.23
CA SER A 77 -1.51 -21.98 2.03
C SER A 77 -2.11 -21.17 0.88
N LEU A 78 -3.15 -20.39 1.14
CA LEU A 78 -3.77 -19.54 0.12
C LEU A 78 -2.80 -18.45 -0.38
N GLN A 79 -2.01 -17.85 0.51
CA GLN A 79 -1.00 -16.87 0.09
C GLN A 79 0.09 -17.51 -0.78
N GLN A 80 0.51 -18.74 -0.46
CA GLN A 80 1.44 -19.51 -1.28
C GLN A 80 0.84 -19.89 -2.63
N ASP A 81 -0.43 -20.28 -2.66
CA ASP A 81 -1.17 -20.59 -3.88
C ASP A 81 -1.32 -19.35 -4.78
N LEU A 82 -1.59 -18.17 -4.21
CA LEU A 82 -1.64 -16.91 -4.96
C LEU A 82 -0.28 -16.55 -5.56
N ALA A 83 0.81 -16.73 -4.79
CA ALA A 83 2.17 -16.53 -5.31
C ALA A 83 2.49 -17.50 -6.45
N ALA A 84 2.16 -18.79 -6.28
CA ALA A 84 2.34 -19.83 -7.27
C ALA A 84 1.50 -19.57 -8.54
N ASP A 85 0.28 -19.07 -8.39
CA ASP A 85 -0.60 -18.72 -9.49
C ASP A 85 -0.05 -17.58 -10.35
N VAL A 86 0.44 -16.51 -9.71
CA VAL A 86 1.10 -15.40 -10.40
C VAL A 86 2.36 -15.90 -11.12
N ALA A 87 3.18 -16.68 -10.42
CA ALA A 87 4.42 -17.23 -10.95
C ALA A 87 4.17 -18.13 -12.17
N ALA A 88 3.23 -19.07 -12.08
CA ALA A 88 2.85 -19.96 -13.18
C ALA A 88 2.28 -19.18 -14.37
N ALA A 89 1.47 -18.15 -14.14
CA ALA A 89 0.88 -17.33 -15.19
C ALA A 89 1.92 -16.46 -15.94
N THR A 90 3.07 -16.19 -15.33
CA THR A 90 4.05 -15.22 -15.84
C THR A 90 5.44 -15.82 -16.11
N GLY A 91 5.65 -17.10 -15.78
CA GLY A 91 6.92 -17.79 -15.95
C GLY A 91 7.99 -17.42 -14.91
N LEU A 92 7.60 -16.83 -13.78
CA LEU A 92 8.51 -16.48 -12.68
C LEU A 92 8.70 -17.65 -11.69
N ASP A 93 9.74 -17.55 -10.86
CA ASP A 93 9.84 -18.34 -9.63
C ASP A 93 8.85 -17.79 -8.59
N PRO A 94 8.07 -18.61 -7.87
CA PRO A 94 7.20 -18.17 -6.78
C PRO A 94 7.90 -17.31 -5.71
N ALA A 95 9.21 -17.53 -5.47
CA ALA A 95 10.01 -16.71 -4.56
C ALA A 95 10.19 -15.25 -5.04
N CYS A 96 9.90 -14.95 -6.30
CA CYS A 96 9.92 -13.60 -6.85
C CYS A 96 8.59 -12.84 -6.65
N VAL A 97 7.57 -13.49 -6.10
CA VAL A 97 6.24 -12.91 -5.88
C VAL A 97 6.03 -12.66 -4.38
N LEU A 98 6.01 -11.39 -3.99
CA LEU A 98 5.64 -10.97 -2.65
C LEU A 98 4.13 -10.74 -2.58
N VAL A 99 3.42 -11.59 -1.82
CA VAL A 99 2.00 -11.39 -1.50
C VAL A 99 1.90 -10.57 -0.22
N THR A 100 1.18 -9.45 -0.25
CA THR A 100 0.93 -8.58 0.91
C THR A 100 -0.55 -8.31 1.07
N LEU A 101 -0.96 -8.05 2.31
CA LEU A 101 -2.32 -7.69 2.64
C LEU A 101 -2.32 -6.26 3.20
N THR A 102 -3.33 -5.47 2.84
CA THR A 102 -3.48 -4.12 3.44
C THR A 102 -3.82 -4.16 4.91
N HIS A 103 -4.27 -5.33 5.39
CA HIS A 103 -4.68 -5.61 6.76
C HIS A 103 -6.04 -4.99 7.14
N THR A 104 -6.90 -4.72 6.16
CA THR A 104 -8.25 -4.18 6.42
C THR A 104 -9.17 -5.19 7.11
N HIS A 105 -9.67 -4.83 8.28
CA HIS A 105 -10.68 -5.61 9.01
C HIS A 105 -12.08 -5.50 8.40
N GLY A 106 -12.31 -4.54 7.49
CA GLY A 106 -13.55 -4.42 6.73
C GLY A 106 -13.68 -5.42 5.58
N SER A 107 -12.72 -6.32 5.39
CA SER A 107 -12.78 -7.34 4.33
C SER A 107 -13.56 -8.59 4.73
N GLY A 108 -13.75 -8.85 6.02
CA GLY A 108 -14.25 -10.12 6.53
C GLY A 108 -13.16 -11.20 6.71
N TRP A 109 -13.43 -12.19 7.57
CA TRP A 109 -12.49 -13.28 7.82
C TRP A 109 -12.67 -14.39 6.78
N MET A 110 -11.96 -14.27 5.66
CA MET A 110 -12.02 -15.21 4.54
C MET A 110 -11.24 -16.50 4.79
N ALA A 111 -11.64 -17.25 5.82
CA ALA A 111 -11.06 -18.55 6.16
C ALA A 111 -12.08 -19.67 5.91
N LEU A 112 -11.62 -20.81 5.38
CA LEU A 112 -12.50 -21.95 5.07
C LEU A 112 -13.10 -22.57 6.34
N SER A 113 -12.39 -22.43 7.46
CA SER A 113 -12.90 -22.78 8.81
C SER A 113 -14.18 -22.02 9.22
N ARG A 114 -14.60 -21.02 8.43
CA ARG A 114 -15.84 -20.27 8.64
C ARG A 114 -17.01 -20.72 7.77
N SER A 115 -16.89 -21.81 7.00
CA SER A 115 -17.90 -22.29 6.05
C SER A 115 -19.29 -22.47 6.66
N GLU A 116 -19.36 -22.95 7.90
CA GLU A 116 -20.61 -23.29 8.61
C GLU A 116 -21.29 -22.08 9.27
N PHE A 117 -20.63 -20.91 9.32
CA PHE A 117 -21.25 -19.70 9.87
C PHE A 117 -22.15 -19.01 8.82
N PRO A 118 -23.08 -18.13 9.23
CA PRO A 118 -23.90 -17.38 8.29
C PRO A 118 -23.06 -16.66 7.23
N GLY A 119 -23.35 -16.90 5.95
CA GLY A 119 -22.58 -16.37 4.82
C GLY A 119 -21.24 -17.08 4.54
N GLY A 120 -20.83 -18.05 5.35
CA GLY A 120 -19.57 -18.77 5.22
C GLY A 120 -19.46 -19.62 3.95
N HIS A 121 -20.59 -20.17 3.48
CA HIS A 121 -20.67 -20.93 2.23
C HIS A 121 -20.21 -20.15 0.98
N LEU A 122 -20.16 -18.80 1.05
CA LEU A 122 -19.69 -17.94 -0.04
C LEU A 122 -18.16 -17.79 -0.08
N ILE A 123 -17.44 -18.17 0.97
CA ILE A 123 -15.98 -17.98 1.08
C ILE A 123 -15.23 -18.81 0.03
N ALA A 124 -15.50 -20.11 -0.08
CA ALA A 124 -14.75 -20.96 -1.00
C ALA A 124 -14.90 -20.54 -2.47
N PRO A 125 -16.14 -20.28 -2.99
CA PRO A 125 -16.30 -19.75 -4.35
C PRO A 125 -15.63 -18.38 -4.55
N TYR A 126 -15.69 -17.51 -3.54
CA TYR A 126 -15.05 -16.20 -3.59
C TYR A 126 -13.52 -16.31 -3.72
N LEU A 127 -12.89 -17.15 -2.91
CA LEU A 127 -11.43 -17.33 -2.95
C LEU A 127 -10.96 -17.92 -4.28
N GLU A 128 -11.74 -18.81 -4.89
CA GLU A 128 -11.44 -19.33 -6.23
C GLU A 128 -11.55 -18.24 -7.31
N ASP A 129 -12.57 -17.38 -7.25
CA ASP A 129 -12.70 -16.22 -8.14
C ASP A 129 -11.51 -15.24 -7.99
N VAL A 130 -11.08 -14.97 -6.75
CA VAL A 130 -9.89 -14.14 -6.48
C VAL A 130 -8.66 -14.72 -7.16
N ARG A 131 -8.42 -16.04 -7.06
CA ARG A 131 -7.28 -16.69 -7.70
C ARG A 131 -7.32 -16.54 -9.23
N GLN A 132 -8.48 -16.75 -9.84
CA GLN A 132 -8.65 -16.59 -11.29
C GLN A 132 -8.39 -15.15 -11.74
N LYS A 133 -8.92 -14.16 -11.00
CA LYS A 133 -8.68 -12.74 -11.25
C LYS A 133 -7.22 -12.36 -11.09
N VAL A 134 -6.52 -12.90 -10.09
CA VAL A 134 -5.09 -12.65 -9.86
C VAL A 134 -4.25 -13.21 -10.99
N ARG A 135 -4.53 -14.42 -11.49
CA ARG A 135 -3.84 -14.99 -12.66
C ARG A 135 -3.99 -14.09 -13.88
N ARG A 136 -5.22 -13.65 -14.17
CA ARG A 136 -5.50 -12.74 -15.29
C ARG A 136 -4.77 -11.40 -15.13
N LEU A 137 -4.85 -10.81 -13.93
CA LEU A 137 -4.17 -9.56 -13.59
C LEU A 137 -2.65 -9.68 -13.81
N ALA A 138 -2.05 -10.81 -13.44
CA ALA A 138 -0.62 -11.05 -13.62
C ALA A 138 -0.22 -11.05 -15.11
N VAL A 139 -0.97 -11.75 -15.96
CA VAL A 139 -0.73 -11.77 -17.42
C VAL A 139 -0.86 -10.37 -18.03
N GLU A 140 -1.96 -9.68 -17.73
CA GLU A 140 -2.23 -8.33 -18.27
C GLU A 140 -1.17 -7.30 -17.81
N THR A 141 -0.75 -7.38 -16.55
CA THR A 141 0.30 -6.50 -16.02
C THR A 141 1.66 -6.82 -16.64
N ALA A 142 2.02 -8.10 -16.77
CA ALA A 142 3.27 -8.51 -17.42
C ALA A 142 3.33 -8.08 -18.90
N ALA A 143 2.20 -8.04 -19.60
CA ALA A 143 2.15 -7.59 -21.00
C ALA A 143 2.37 -6.06 -21.17
N SER A 144 2.18 -5.26 -20.12
CA SER A 144 2.28 -3.79 -20.16
C SER A 144 3.59 -3.24 -19.60
N ARG A 145 4.60 -4.10 -19.38
CA ARG A 145 5.94 -3.72 -18.89
C ARG A 145 6.63 -2.76 -19.84
N GLN A 146 7.04 -1.60 -19.31
CA GLN A 146 7.72 -0.56 -20.08
C GLN A 146 8.89 0.07 -19.30
N PRO A 147 9.88 0.67 -19.97
CA PRO A 147 10.97 1.39 -19.32
C PRO A 147 10.46 2.51 -18.40
N ALA A 148 11.04 2.58 -17.20
CA ALA A 148 10.63 3.47 -16.14
C ALA A 148 11.80 3.84 -15.21
N ALA A 149 11.57 4.86 -14.40
CA ALA A 149 12.44 5.23 -13.30
C ALA A 149 11.64 5.40 -12.01
N ALA A 150 12.15 4.83 -10.92
CA ALA A 150 11.60 4.98 -9.58
C ALA A 150 12.40 6.03 -8.81
N VAL A 151 11.71 6.88 -8.05
CA VAL A 151 12.32 7.79 -7.08
C VAL A 151 11.63 7.56 -5.74
N ILE A 152 12.43 7.36 -4.69
CA ILE A 152 11.95 7.06 -3.34
C ILE A 152 12.20 8.25 -2.44
N GLY A 153 11.19 8.66 -1.68
CA GLY A 153 11.32 9.65 -0.64
C GLY A 153 10.57 9.28 0.62
N THR A 154 10.81 10.07 1.66
CA THR A 154 10.25 9.89 2.99
C THR A 154 9.48 11.15 3.37
N GLY A 155 8.22 10.98 3.76
CA GLY A 155 7.38 11.99 4.37
C GLY A 155 6.95 11.60 5.77
N THR A 156 6.02 12.38 6.33
CA THR A 156 5.46 12.14 7.66
C THR A 156 3.94 12.25 7.65
N CYS A 157 3.27 11.37 8.41
CA CYS A 157 1.83 11.42 8.62
C CYS A 157 1.48 11.19 10.10
N SER A 158 0.50 11.93 10.59
CA SER A 158 0.04 11.89 11.98
C SER A 158 -1.16 10.97 12.21
N LEU A 159 -1.53 10.15 11.22
CA LEU A 159 -2.66 9.25 11.35
C LEU A 159 -2.39 8.14 12.39
N ALA A 160 -1.23 7.48 12.29
CA ALA A 160 -0.82 6.39 13.16
C ALA A 160 -0.57 6.91 14.58
N ARG A 161 -1.16 6.21 15.55
CA ARG A 161 -0.97 6.44 16.97
C ARG A 161 -0.81 5.12 17.71
N HIS A 162 0.04 5.14 18.73
CA HIS A 162 0.19 4.04 19.66
C HIS A 162 -1.17 3.67 20.27
N ARG A 163 -1.51 2.39 20.26
CA ARG A 163 -2.84 1.89 20.62
C ARG A 163 -2.88 1.03 21.88
N ASN A 164 -1.81 0.99 22.66
CA ASN A 164 -1.80 0.30 23.97
C ASN A 164 -1.95 1.35 25.07
N PHE A 165 -3.20 1.65 25.45
CA PHE A 165 -3.54 2.59 26.51
C PHE A 165 -3.69 1.85 27.84
N PHE A 166 -3.31 2.48 28.95
CA PHE A 166 -3.56 1.95 30.29
C PHE A 166 -4.76 2.68 30.88
N ASP A 167 -5.87 1.98 31.15
CA ASP A 167 -7.04 2.56 31.80
C ASP A 167 -6.74 2.75 33.31
N PRO A 168 -6.53 3.98 33.79
CA PRO A 168 -6.16 4.21 35.19
C PRO A 168 -7.33 3.96 36.16
N LEU A 169 -8.58 4.01 35.67
CA LEU A 169 -9.76 3.76 36.51
C LEU A 169 -10.00 2.27 36.71
N ARG A 170 -9.65 1.43 35.74
CA ARG A 170 -9.85 -0.02 35.78
C ARG A 170 -8.57 -0.83 35.96
N GLY A 171 -7.40 -0.19 35.98
CA GLY A 171 -6.11 -0.80 36.32
C GLY A 171 -5.60 -1.84 35.33
N HIS A 172 -5.95 -1.76 34.04
CA HIS A 172 -5.48 -2.71 33.02
C HIS A 172 -5.26 -2.03 31.65
N ALA A 173 -4.48 -2.70 30.80
CA ALA A 173 -4.25 -2.26 29.43
C ALA A 173 -5.48 -2.49 28.56
N VAL A 174 -5.79 -1.53 27.70
CA VAL A 174 -6.86 -1.58 26.70
C VAL A 174 -6.30 -1.23 25.33
N CYS A 175 -6.86 -1.84 24.29
CA CYS A 175 -6.57 -1.44 22.92
C CYS A 175 -7.31 -0.12 22.63
N GLY A 176 -6.56 0.98 22.57
CA GLY A 176 -7.08 2.33 22.42
C GLY A 176 -5.94 3.35 22.37
N LEU A 177 -6.24 4.55 21.85
CA LEU A 177 -5.26 5.63 21.71
C LEU A 177 -4.48 5.87 23.01
N ASN A 178 -3.16 5.73 22.94
CA ASN A 178 -2.23 6.12 23.99
C ASN A 178 -1.52 7.41 23.56
N PRO A 179 -1.88 8.58 24.13
CA PRO A 179 -1.30 9.87 23.76
C PRO A 179 0.19 10.01 24.05
N GLN A 180 0.76 9.15 24.91
CA GLN A 180 2.16 9.21 25.34
C GLN A 180 3.03 8.17 24.63
N GLY A 181 2.43 7.24 23.87
CA GLY A 181 3.16 6.16 23.21
C GLY A 181 3.89 6.62 21.96
N PHE A 182 5.05 6.02 21.69
CA PHE A 182 5.77 6.24 20.45
C PHE A 182 4.92 5.80 19.25
N SER A 183 4.88 6.63 18.22
CA SER A 183 4.16 6.34 16.99
C SER A 183 5.09 6.55 15.81
N ASP A 184 5.27 5.54 14.97
CA ASP A 184 5.99 5.71 13.71
C ASP A 184 5.15 6.57 12.76
N SER A 185 5.67 7.74 12.42
CA SER A 185 5.03 8.69 11.51
C SER A 185 5.58 8.60 10.10
N THR A 186 6.56 7.73 9.84
CA THR A 186 7.29 7.62 8.58
C THR A 186 6.38 7.14 7.47
N VAL A 187 6.28 7.93 6.39
CA VAL A 187 5.63 7.52 5.14
C VAL A 187 6.73 7.32 4.11
N LEU A 188 6.93 6.09 3.62
CA LEU A 188 7.81 5.86 2.48
C LEU A 188 7.00 5.89 1.20
N VAL A 189 7.46 6.65 0.22
CA VAL A 189 6.79 6.80 -1.08
C VAL A 189 7.78 6.51 -2.19
N ALA A 190 7.47 5.54 -3.05
CA ALA A 190 8.17 5.35 -4.32
C ALA A 190 7.27 5.79 -5.47
N ARG A 191 7.68 6.80 -6.24
CA ARG A 191 7.02 7.19 -7.49
C ARG A 191 7.72 6.52 -8.66
N ILE A 192 6.99 5.71 -9.43
CA ILE A 192 7.51 4.98 -10.58
C ILE A 192 6.95 5.63 -11.83
N THR A 193 7.81 6.21 -12.66
CA THR A 193 7.43 7.02 -13.83
C THR A 193 7.95 6.38 -15.09
N ALA A 194 7.09 6.22 -16.10
CA ALA A 194 7.53 5.77 -17.42
C ALA A 194 8.48 6.80 -18.05
N ASP A 195 9.51 6.36 -18.77
CA ASP A 195 10.53 7.28 -19.32
C ASP A 195 9.93 8.35 -20.26
N ASN A 196 8.79 8.07 -20.91
CA ASN A 196 8.10 8.97 -21.85
C ASN A 196 6.58 9.05 -21.60
N GLY A 197 6.13 8.94 -20.35
CA GLY A 197 4.71 8.82 -20.05
C GLY A 197 4.30 9.26 -18.65
N PRO A 198 3.01 9.10 -18.31
CA PRO A 198 2.52 9.37 -16.96
C PRO A 198 3.16 8.41 -15.94
N PRO A 199 3.04 8.71 -14.63
CA PRO A 199 3.45 7.76 -13.62
C PRO A 199 2.68 6.44 -13.74
N ILE A 200 3.39 5.33 -13.57
CA ILE A 200 2.84 3.96 -13.63
C ILE A 200 2.21 3.61 -12.29
N ALA A 201 2.94 3.88 -11.21
CA ALA A 201 2.51 3.55 -9.87
C ALA A 201 3.11 4.48 -8.81
N THR A 202 2.39 4.61 -7.71
CA THR A 202 2.90 5.14 -6.44
C THR A 202 2.82 4.03 -5.41
N LEU A 203 3.96 3.61 -4.86
CA LEU A 203 4.01 2.69 -3.73
C LEU A 203 4.06 3.49 -2.44
N VAL A 204 3.15 3.22 -1.52
CA VAL A 204 3.05 3.85 -0.21
C VAL A 204 3.27 2.79 0.86
N ASN A 205 4.25 2.98 1.73
CA ASN A 205 4.39 2.18 2.95
C ASN A 205 4.15 3.06 4.18
N TYR A 206 3.29 2.58 5.07
CA TYR A 206 2.94 3.29 6.30
C TYR A 206 2.52 2.32 7.40
N ALA A 207 2.96 2.57 8.62
CA ALA A 207 2.71 1.73 9.78
C ALA A 207 1.43 2.15 10.53
N CYS A 208 0.26 1.75 10.05
CA CYS A 208 -1.02 2.01 10.72
C CYS A 208 -1.98 0.85 10.50
N HIS A 209 -2.50 0.23 11.55
CA HIS A 209 -3.48 -0.86 11.38
C HIS A 209 -4.78 -0.30 10.77
N PRO A 210 -5.36 -0.85 9.69
CA PRO A 210 -6.66 -0.42 9.18
C PRO A 210 -7.80 -0.96 10.04
N THR A 211 -7.93 -0.35 11.22
CA THR A 211 -8.97 -0.58 12.24
C THR A 211 -9.77 0.70 12.48
N THR A 212 -9.97 1.53 11.44
CA THR A 212 -10.90 2.65 11.57
C THR A 212 -12.31 2.10 11.79
N LEU A 213 -12.69 1.15 10.93
CA LEU A 213 -13.94 0.41 10.98
C LEU A 213 -13.82 -0.83 11.85
N ALA A 214 -14.57 -0.86 12.95
CA ALA A 214 -14.57 -1.96 13.91
C ALA A 214 -15.91 -2.70 13.98
N TRP A 215 -16.32 -3.11 15.17
CA TRP A 215 -17.43 -4.05 15.37
C TRP A 215 -18.80 -3.52 14.95
N ASP A 216 -18.98 -2.20 14.90
CA ASP A 216 -20.23 -1.57 14.44
C ASP A 216 -20.32 -1.50 12.89
N ASN A 217 -19.22 -1.74 12.17
CA ASN A 217 -19.22 -1.73 10.71
C ASN A 217 -19.78 -3.04 10.14
N THR A 218 -20.85 -2.93 9.35
CA THR A 218 -21.46 -4.05 8.64
C THR A 218 -21.14 -4.09 7.14
N LEU A 219 -20.34 -3.16 6.64
CA LEU A 219 -20.03 -2.98 5.22
C LEU A 219 -18.65 -3.49 4.85
N ILE A 220 -18.55 -4.12 3.67
CA ILE A 220 -17.27 -4.47 3.06
C ILE A 220 -16.48 -3.21 2.74
N SER A 221 -15.22 -3.14 3.17
CA SER A 221 -14.42 -1.93 3.10
C SER A 221 -12.90 -2.19 3.10
N PRO A 222 -12.10 -1.45 2.30
CA PRO A 222 -10.65 -1.39 2.41
C PRO A 222 -10.18 -0.48 3.57
N ASP A 223 -11.10 -0.02 4.43
CA ASP A 223 -10.84 0.96 5.50
C ASP A 223 -10.26 2.27 4.92
N TYR A 224 -9.36 2.94 5.64
CA TYR A 224 -8.74 4.19 5.19
C TYR A 224 -7.94 4.03 3.89
N VAL A 225 -7.53 2.80 3.53
CA VAL A 225 -6.70 2.53 2.36
C VAL A 225 -7.45 2.83 1.06
N GLY A 226 -8.78 2.69 1.04
CA GLY A 226 -9.60 3.04 -0.12
C GLY A 226 -9.50 4.52 -0.47
N ALA A 227 -9.88 5.38 0.49
CA ALA A 227 -9.82 6.84 0.30
C ALA A 227 -8.39 7.36 0.12
N LEU A 228 -7.39 6.71 0.71
CA LEU A 228 -5.97 6.98 0.42
C LEU A 228 -5.70 6.85 -1.08
N ARG A 229 -6.00 5.67 -1.65
CA ARG A 229 -5.72 5.36 -3.06
C ARG A 229 -6.44 6.33 -3.98
N GLU A 230 -7.75 6.51 -3.80
CA GLU A 230 -8.54 7.40 -4.66
C GLU A 230 -8.02 8.84 -4.64
N THR A 231 -7.70 9.36 -3.46
CA THR A 231 -7.22 10.74 -3.34
C THR A 231 -5.84 10.91 -3.98
N VAL A 232 -4.94 9.93 -3.81
CA VAL A 232 -3.62 9.95 -4.46
C VAL A 232 -3.78 9.87 -5.98
N GLU A 233 -4.58 8.94 -6.49
CA GLU A 233 -4.75 8.68 -7.92
C GLU A 233 -5.43 9.85 -8.65
N GLN A 234 -6.26 10.64 -7.96
CA GLN A 234 -6.82 11.88 -8.48
C GLN A 234 -5.77 12.97 -8.75
N HIS A 235 -4.66 12.98 -8.01
CA HIS A 235 -3.66 14.07 -8.06
C HIS A 235 -2.29 13.62 -8.59
N ALA A 236 -2.04 12.31 -8.59
CA ALA A 236 -0.84 11.67 -9.10
C ALA A 236 -1.25 10.44 -9.92
N PRO A 237 -1.46 10.60 -11.25
CA PRO A 237 -1.91 9.52 -12.12
C PRO A 237 -1.00 8.28 -12.03
N GLY A 238 -1.59 7.09 -12.14
CA GLY A 238 -0.92 5.81 -11.91
C GLY A 238 -1.61 5.03 -10.79
N ILE A 239 -1.24 3.77 -10.57
CA ILE A 239 -1.86 2.93 -9.52
C ILE A 239 -1.21 3.21 -8.17
N CYS A 240 -2.00 3.56 -7.16
CA CYS A 240 -1.53 3.70 -5.78
C CYS A 240 -1.57 2.34 -5.05
N LEU A 241 -0.42 1.75 -4.76
CA LEU A 241 -0.30 0.53 -3.98
C LEU A 241 0.04 0.86 -2.53
N PHE A 242 -0.66 0.23 -1.59
CA PHE A 242 -0.41 0.39 -0.16
C PHE A 242 0.25 -0.87 0.40
N LEU A 243 1.37 -0.70 1.10
CA LEU A 243 2.07 -1.75 1.83
C LEU A 243 2.03 -1.46 3.31
N GLN A 244 1.57 -2.45 4.07
CA GLN A 244 1.47 -2.31 5.51
C GLN A 244 2.85 -2.28 6.17
N GLY A 245 3.08 -1.26 7.00
CA GLY A 245 4.26 -1.17 7.87
C GLY A 245 4.07 -1.90 9.21
N ALA A 246 5.11 -1.88 10.04
CA ALA A 246 5.09 -2.52 11.37
C ALA A 246 4.10 -1.83 12.32
N SER A 247 2.90 -2.39 12.45
CA SER A 247 1.71 -1.71 13.03
C SER A 247 0.97 -2.56 14.06
N GLY A 248 1.68 -3.46 14.75
CA GLY A 248 1.10 -4.32 15.78
C GLY A 248 0.48 -3.51 16.94
N ASP A 249 1.13 -2.40 17.28
CA ASP A 249 0.80 -1.46 18.35
C ASP A 249 0.41 -0.07 17.83
N LEU A 250 0.25 0.12 16.51
CA LEU A 250 -0.14 1.39 15.89
C LEU A 250 -1.50 1.27 15.21
N GLY A 251 -2.42 2.18 15.48
CA GLY A 251 -3.71 2.27 14.78
C GLY A 251 -4.07 3.71 14.43
N PRO A 252 -5.22 3.96 13.80
CA PRO A 252 -5.66 5.30 13.46
C PRO A 252 -5.93 6.09 14.74
N ARG A 253 -5.57 7.38 14.78
CA ARG A 253 -5.88 8.29 15.90
C ARG A 253 -7.37 8.27 16.26
N GLU A 254 -8.22 8.28 15.25
CA GLU A 254 -9.67 8.09 15.37
C GLU A 254 -10.02 6.79 14.65
N GLY A 255 -10.40 5.77 15.42
CA GLY A 255 -10.77 4.44 14.91
C GLY A 255 -11.74 3.74 15.85
N PHE A 256 -11.92 2.44 15.65
CA PHE A 256 -12.90 1.63 16.37
C PHE A 256 -14.36 2.11 16.27
N THR A 257 -14.76 2.60 15.09
CA THR A 257 -16.13 3.12 14.82
C THR A 257 -16.83 2.29 13.74
N GLY A 258 -18.14 2.49 13.54
CA GLY A 258 -18.89 2.01 12.37
C GLY A 258 -19.03 3.06 11.25
N ASP A 259 -18.57 4.29 11.48
CA ASP A 259 -18.75 5.42 10.57
C ASP A 259 -17.70 5.42 9.45
N THR A 260 -18.15 5.15 8.23
CA THR A 260 -17.30 5.12 7.02
C THR A 260 -16.68 6.46 6.67
N SER A 261 -17.30 7.58 7.07
CA SER A 261 -16.74 8.92 6.83
C SER A 261 -15.44 9.15 7.60
N VAL A 262 -15.24 8.47 8.73
CA VAL A 262 -14.00 8.51 9.52
C VAL A 262 -12.88 7.78 8.78
N ALA A 263 -13.15 6.59 8.22
CA ALA A 263 -12.19 5.85 7.40
C ALA A 263 -11.75 6.68 6.18
N ASP A 264 -12.72 7.31 5.53
CA ASP A 264 -12.49 8.20 4.40
C ASP A 264 -11.62 9.41 4.76
N ARG A 265 -11.87 10.03 5.91
CA ARG A 265 -11.06 11.16 6.39
C ARG A 265 -9.65 10.74 6.75
N ASN A 266 -9.49 9.60 7.43
CA ASN A 266 -8.19 9.01 7.74
C ASN A 266 -7.39 8.72 6.46
N GLY A 267 -8.06 8.20 5.43
CA GLY A 267 -7.44 7.94 4.13
C GLY A 267 -6.95 9.20 3.45
N ARG A 268 -7.75 10.27 3.47
CA ARG A 268 -7.36 11.59 2.96
C ARG A 268 -6.19 12.20 3.72
N GLU A 269 -6.13 12.06 5.04
CA GLU A 269 -4.99 12.55 5.85
C GLU A 269 -3.68 11.92 5.37
N LEU A 270 -3.65 10.60 5.21
CA LEU A 270 -2.47 9.91 4.68
C LEU A 270 -2.20 10.27 3.22
N ALA A 271 -3.24 10.43 2.39
CA ALA A 271 -3.08 10.84 1.01
C ALA A 271 -2.40 12.20 0.87
N PHE A 272 -2.76 13.19 1.70
CA PHE A 272 -2.12 14.50 1.66
C PHE A 272 -0.65 14.44 2.07
N ALA A 273 -0.29 13.59 3.04
CA ALA A 273 1.11 13.33 3.37
C ALA A 273 1.88 12.70 2.20
N VAL A 274 1.27 11.72 1.53
CA VAL A 274 1.84 11.08 0.33
C VAL A 274 2.01 12.08 -0.81
N LEU A 275 1.00 12.90 -1.10
CA LEU A 275 1.04 13.90 -2.15
C LEU A 275 2.08 14.99 -1.87
N SER A 276 2.18 15.46 -0.62
CA SER A 276 3.25 16.36 -0.20
C SER A 276 4.63 15.75 -0.45
N THR A 277 4.80 14.46 -0.14
CA THR A 277 6.03 13.72 -0.41
C THR A 277 6.31 13.61 -1.92
N ILE A 278 5.30 13.30 -2.74
CA ILE A 278 5.46 13.24 -4.20
C ILE A 278 5.93 14.58 -4.78
N GLN A 279 5.41 15.70 -4.28
CA GLN A 279 5.78 17.04 -4.74
C GLN A 279 7.22 17.43 -4.34
N SER A 280 7.80 16.80 -3.31
CA SER A 280 9.19 17.02 -2.93
C SER A 280 10.18 16.14 -3.71
N LEU A 281 9.69 15.13 -4.45
CA LEU A 281 10.56 14.25 -5.24
C LEU A 281 11.08 14.98 -6.50
N PRO A 282 12.39 14.92 -6.79
CA PRO A 282 12.95 15.41 -8.03
C PRO A 282 12.37 14.63 -9.22
N CYS A 283 12.47 15.22 -10.42
CA CYS A 283 12.28 14.45 -11.64
C CYS A 283 13.25 13.26 -11.66
N PRO A 284 12.81 12.06 -12.09
CA PRO A 284 13.71 10.92 -12.18
C PRO A 284 14.97 11.22 -13.00
N GLY A 285 16.11 10.71 -12.55
CA GLY A 285 17.42 10.98 -13.16
C GLY A 285 18.00 12.36 -12.79
N THR A 286 17.38 13.10 -11.87
CA THR A 286 17.90 14.39 -11.38
C THR A 286 18.14 14.37 -9.88
N ARG A 287 18.99 15.29 -9.40
CA ARG A 287 19.26 15.57 -7.98
C ARG A 287 19.28 17.08 -7.75
N TYR A 288 19.01 17.52 -6.53
CA TYR A 288 19.10 18.93 -6.16
C TYR A 288 20.50 19.24 -5.63
N ALA A 289 21.25 20.09 -6.32
CA ALA A 289 22.67 20.31 -6.05
C ALA A 289 23.01 21.80 -5.89
N TRP A 290 23.99 22.05 -5.05
CA TRP A 290 24.59 23.37 -4.83
C TRP A 290 25.18 23.90 -6.13
N GLN A 291 24.95 25.19 -6.41
CA GLN A 291 25.48 25.86 -7.59
C GLN A 291 26.53 26.89 -7.19
N GLU A 292 26.10 28.01 -6.62
CA GLU A 292 26.96 29.14 -6.30
C GLU A 292 26.31 30.07 -5.26
N PRO A 293 27.10 30.86 -4.52
CA PRO A 293 26.55 31.87 -3.62
C PRO A 293 26.20 33.14 -4.41
N VAL A 294 25.06 33.74 -4.11
CA VAL A 294 24.61 35.02 -4.70
C VAL A 294 24.49 36.07 -3.60
N LEU A 295 25.22 37.18 -3.73
CA LEU A 295 25.15 38.29 -2.78
C LEU A 295 23.90 39.14 -3.08
N SER A 296 22.94 39.17 -2.15
CA SER A 296 21.68 39.94 -2.28
C SER A 296 21.40 40.81 -1.04
N GLY A 297 22.44 41.18 -0.30
CA GLY A 297 22.37 41.78 1.05
C GLY A 297 22.64 40.78 2.17
N THR A 298 22.52 39.49 1.86
CA THR A 298 23.11 38.35 2.57
C THR A 298 23.58 37.33 1.51
N TRP A 299 24.37 36.33 1.91
CA TRP A 299 24.75 35.24 1.02
C TRP A 299 23.59 34.26 0.86
N ILE A 300 22.99 34.25 -0.34
CA ILE A 300 21.94 33.30 -0.70
C ILE A 300 22.60 32.13 -1.42
N GLY A 301 22.29 30.90 -1.00
CA GLY A 301 22.73 29.71 -1.68
C GLY A 301 21.85 29.37 -2.87
N ARG A 302 22.38 29.44 -4.11
CA ARG A 302 21.65 28.93 -5.27
C ARG A 302 21.81 27.43 -5.37
N TRP A 303 20.70 26.74 -5.56
CA TRP A 303 20.63 25.32 -5.83
C TRP A 303 19.80 25.10 -7.10
N ALA A 304 20.05 24.00 -7.80
CA ALA A 304 19.31 23.64 -9.00
C ALA A 304 19.21 22.12 -9.13
N HIS A 305 18.21 21.67 -9.90
CA HIS A 305 18.18 20.29 -10.35
C HIS A 305 19.22 20.08 -11.45
N GLU A 306 20.05 19.06 -11.29
CA GLU A 306 21.02 18.62 -12.30
C GLU A 306 20.91 17.11 -12.52
N PRO A 307 21.36 16.58 -13.67
CA PRO A 307 21.39 15.15 -13.91
C PRO A 307 22.20 14.39 -12.84
N VAL A 308 21.74 13.20 -12.47
CA VAL A 308 22.51 12.28 -11.62
C VAL A 308 23.74 11.81 -12.41
N PRO A 309 24.94 11.74 -11.80
CA PRO A 309 26.16 11.33 -12.47
C PRO A 309 26.07 9.89 -13.02
N PRO A 310 26.74 9.59 -14.14
CA PRO A 310 26.77 8.25 -14.72
C PRO A 310 27.23 7.17 -13.73
N ASP A 311 28.19 7.47 -12.86
CA ASP A 311 28.75 6.48 -11.91
C ASP A 311 27.84 6.16 -10.72
N SER A 312 26.86 7.04 -10.43
CA SER A 312 25.82 6.73 -9.45
C SER A 312 24.88 5.63 -9.94
N SER A 313 24.89 5.31 -11.25
CA SER A 313 24.14 4.19 -11.84
C SER A 313 24.64 2.81 -11.37
N GLN A 314 25.91 2.69 -10.93
CA GLN A 314 26.46 1.42 -10.43
C GLN A 314 25.93 1.02 -9.06
N ALA A 315 25.39 1.96 -8.27
CA ALA A 315 24.76 1.68 -6.98
C ALA A 315 23.46 0.85 -7.10
N PHE A 316 22.97 0.62 -8.33
CA PHE A 316 21.69 -0.05 -8.63
C PHE A 316 21.85 -1.43 -9.28
N LYS A 317 23.06 -2.01 -9.23
CA LYS A 317 23.26 -3.42 -9.64
C LYS A 317 22.72 -4.44 -8.63
N PHE A 318 22.39 -3.98 -7.43
CA PHE A 318 21.67 -4.75 -6.43
C PHE A 318 20.42 -3.97 -6.04
N TRP A 319 19.29 -4.68 -6.01
CA TRP A 319 18.05 -4.20 -5.42
C TRP A 319 18.27 -3.89 -3.94
#